data_AF-A0A7J7CD89-F1
#
_entry.id   AF-A0A7J7CD89-F1
#
_cell.length_a   1.000
_cell.length_b   1.000
_cell.length_c   1.000
_cell.angle_alpha   90.00
_cell.angle_beta   90.00
_cell.angle_gamma   90.00
#
_symmetry.space_group_name_H-M   'P 1'
#
loop_
_entity.id
_entity.type
_entity.pdbx_description
1 polymer ?
#
loop_
_entity_poly.entity_id
_entity_poly.type
_entity_poly.pdbx_seq_one_letter_code
_entity_poly.pdbx_strand_id
1 'polypeptide(L)'
;MAKQAASSLPPLLELGFIEDLEGDLMEEGAESGWAEARTSCDHLASLSSDLFHIPTPDTLCNRCEHPRENWLCLHCKDVLCSRFVNKHMLQHFQQTGHCLALSYSDLSVWCFSCDSYLDAQVILKLRPVYETAYVIKFGVAPPFRSVENSNVQDAGAEAGSSGG
;
A
#
# COMPACT_ATOMS: atom_id res chain seq x y z
N MET A 1 59.03 -13.81 -0.94
CA MET A 1 59.11 -15.26 -1.16
C MET A 1 57.70 -15.83 -0.99
N ALA A 2 57.00 -16.24 -2.06
CA ALA A 2 56.91 -17.63 -2.55
C ALA A 2 56.48 -18.61 -1.42
N LYS A 3 55.22 -19.06 -1.40
CA LYS A 3 54.65 -20.25 -2.09
C LYS A 3 54.58 -21.46 -1.12
N GLN A 4 53.36 -21.94 -0.84
CA GLN A 4 52.88 -23.31 -1.15
C GLN A 4 51.74 -23.73 -0.21
N ALA A 5 50.58 -23.98 -0.81
CA ALA A 5 49.52 -24.79 -0.27
C ALA A 5 49.85 -26.27 -0.56
N ALA A 6 49.69 -27.13 0.45
CA ALA A 6 49.86 -28.56 0.33
C ALA A 6 48.49 -29.24 0.21
N SER A 7 48.39 -30.09 -0.81
CA SER A 7 47.33 -31.03 -1.10
C SER A 7 47.25 -32.16 -0.08
N SER A 8 46.05 -32.72 0.15
CA SER A 8 45.82 -34.18 0.07
C SER A 8 44.36 -34.52 0.41
N LEU A 9 43.64 -35.11 -0.55
CA LEU A 9 42.45 -35.94 -0.33
C LEU A 9 42.89 -37.32 0.20
N PRO A 10 42.01 -38.04 0.93
CA PRO A 10 41.33 -39.22 0.37
C PRO A 10 39.95 -39.49 1.04
N PRO A 11 39.29 -40.65 0.85
CA PRO A 11 38.80 -41.26 -0.38
C PRO A 11 37.25 -41.45 -0.38
N LEU A 12 36.74 -41.90 -1.53
CA LEU A 12 35.34 -42.24 -1.86
C LEU A 12 34.83 -43.53 -1.14
N LEU A 13 33.51 -43.57 -0.96
CA LEU A 13 32.55 -44.71 -1.04
C LEU A 13 32.07 -45.44 0.22
N GLU A 14 30.77 -45.79 0.11
CA GLU A 14 29.94 -46.78 0.83
C GLU A 14 29.12 -46.21 2.00
N LEU A 15 27.78 -46.21 2.06
CA LEU A 15 26.70 -46.91 1.33
C LEU A 15 25.36 -46.19 1.60
N GLY A 16 24.39 -46.29 0.68
CA GLY A 16 22.95 -46.20 1.04
C GLY A 16 22.07 -45.26 0.21
N PHE A 17 21.76 -45.61 -1.04
CA PHE A 17 20.39 -45.47 -1.56
C PHE A 17 19.59 -46.63 -0.89
N ILE A 18 18.33 -46.55 -0.46
CA ILE A 18 17.10 -46.27 -1.22
C ILE A 18 15.97 -45.86 -0.23
N GLU A 19 15.21 -44.84 -0.63
CA GLU A 19 13.79 -44.47 -0.39
C GLU A 19 13.03 -44.98 0.85
N ASP A 20 12.48 -44.04 1.64
CA ASP A 20 11.06 -44.04 2.01
C ASP A 20 10.61 -42.64 2.44
N LEU A 21 9.41 -42.29 1.98
CA LEU A 21 8.78 -40.98 1.89
C LEU A 21 8.30 -40.39 3.24
N GLU A 22 8.15 -39.06 3.21
CA GLU A 22 7.17 -38.22 3.93
C GLU A 22 7.38 -37.98 5.44
N GLY A 23 7.93 -36.80 5.75
CA GLY A 23 7.91 -36.22 7.09
C GLY A 23 8.30 -34.74 7.08
N ASP A 24 7.31 -33.87 6.84
CA ASP A 24 7.28 -32.43 7.15
C ASP A 24 8.49 -31.59 6.74
N LEU A 25 8.62 -31.34 5.43
CA LEU A 25 9.23 -30.09 4.99
C LEU A 25 8.19 -28.99 5.18
N MET A 26 8.24 -28.29 6.31
CA MET A 26 7.55 -27.02 6.48
C MET A 26 8.01 -26.12 5.33
N GLU A 27 7.11 -25.89 4.36
CA GLU A 27 7.25 -24.85 3.36
C GLU A 27 7.31 -23.53 4.11
N GLU A 28 8.53 -23.03 4.36
CA GLU A 28 8.74 -21.65 4.73
C GLU A 28 8.28 -20.80 3.54
N GLY A 29 6.99 -20.49 3.53
CA GLY A 29 6.43 -19.46 2.70
C GLY A 29 7.22 -18.20 2.99
N ALA A 30 8.08 -17.80 2.06
CA ALA A 30 8.67 -16.48 2.04
C ALA A 30 7.52 -15.49 1.85
N GLU A 31 6.86 -15.14 2.97
CA GLU A 31 5.91 -14.06 3.04
C GLU A 31 6.64 -12.82 2.50
N SER A 32 6.27 -12.47 1.28
CA SER A 32 6.86 -11.33 0.60
C SER A 32 6.47 -10.12 1.42
N GLY A 33 7.42 -9.54 2.17
CA GLY A 33 7.22 -8.49 3.15
C GLY A 33 6.79 -7.13 2.59
N TRP A 34 5.97 -7.12 1.54
CA TRP A 34 5.33 -5.94 0.98
C TRP A 34 4.00 -5.73 1.68
N ALA A 35 3.90 -4.67 2.48
CA ALA A 35 2.63 -4.27 3.07
C ALA A 35 1.69 -3.78 1.95
N GLU A 36 0.64 -4.55 1.66
CA GLU A 36 -0.39 -4.15 0.71
C GLU A 36 -1.22 -2.97 1.25
N ALA A 37 -1.63 -2.08 0.35
CA ALA A 37 -2.51 -0.98 0.71
C ALA A 37 -3.90 -1.50 1.09
N ARG A 38 -4.46 -0.98 2.18
CA ARG A 38 -5.80 -1.38 2.64
C ARG A 38 -6.86 -0.86 1.68
N THR A 39 -7.86 -1.68 1.41
CA THR A 39 -9.03 -1.34 0.57
C THR A 39 -10.22 -0.83 1.39
N SER A 40 -10.10 -0.76 2.71
CA SER A 40 -11.13 -0.21 3.61
C SER A 40 -10.49 0.44 4.85
N CYS A 41 -11.18 1.46 5.40
CA CYS A 41 -10.75 2.18 6.59
C CYS A 41 -11.95 2.85 7.29
N ASP A 42 -12.09 2.68 8.61
CA ASP A 42 -13.17 3.31 9.39
C ASP A 42 -13.01 4.83 9.52
N HIS A 43 -11.79 5.33 9.30
CA HIS A 43 -11.47 6.74 9.41
C HIS A 43 -11.88 7.57 8.19
N LEU A 44 -12.47 6.96 7.16
CA LEU A 44 -12.99 7.68 5.99
C LEU A 44 -14.11 8.67 6.34
N ALA A 45 -14.74 8.54 7.52
CA ALA A 45 -15.68 9.52 8.04
C ALA A 45 -15.02 10.87 8.40
N SER A 46 -13.70 10.91 8.56
CA SER A 46 -12.93 12.13 8.85
C SER A 46 -12.58 12.96 7.61
N LEU A 47 -12.99 12.55 6.42
CA LEU A 47 -12.73 13.32 5.20
C LEU A 47 -13.51 14.64 5.19
N SER A 48 -12.92 15.66 4.56
CA SER A 48 -13.66 16.89 4.24
C SER A 48 -14.83 16.60 3.29
N SER A 49 -15.90 17.38 3.41
CA SER A 49 -16.99 17.37 2.43
C SER A 49 -16.57 17.92 1.07
N ASP A 50 -15.52 18.76 1.03
CA ASP A 50 -14.94 19.26 -0.20
C ASP A 50 -13.63 18.53 -0.51
N LEU A 51 -13.66 17.66 -1.51
CA LEU A 51 -12.50 16.91 -2.00
C LEU A 51 -12.05 17.33 -3.41
N PHE A 52 -12.70 18.34 -3.98
CA PHE A 52 -12.45 18.81 -5.35
C PHE A 52 -11.60 20.08 -5.38
N HIS A 53 -11.66 20.90 -4.33
CA HIS A 53 -10.79 22.06 -4.20
C HIS A 53 -9.62 21.72 -3.27
N ILE A 54 -8.49 21.38 -3.87
CA ILE A 54 -7.26 21.09 -3.15
C ILE A 54 -6.13 22.02 -3.61
N PRO A 55 -5.20 22.38 -2.71
CA PRO A 55 -3.98 23.10 -3.09
C PRO A 55 -3.16 22.32 -4.12
N THR A 56 -2.37 23.04 -4.91
CA THR A 56 -1.54 22.45 -5.96
C THR A 56 -0.33 21.70 -5.36
N PRO A 57 0.22 20.67 -6.03
CA PRO A 57 1.35 19.89 -5.51
C PRO A 57 2.65 20.68 -5.25
N ASP A 58 2.80 21.87 -5.83
CA ASP A 58 3.91 22.81 -5.60
C ASP A 58 3.74 23.64 -4.31
N THR A 59 2.61 23.51 -3.63
CA THR A 59 2.36 24.18 -2.34
C THR A 59 3.43 23.77 -1.32
N LEU A 60 4.06 24.78 -0.72
CA LEU A 60 5.11 24.60 0.28
C LEU A 60 4.51 24.12 1.60
N CYS A 61 5.36 23.56 2.47
CA CYS A 61 4.91 23.27 3.83
C CYS A 61 4.51 24.56 4.56
N ASN A 62 3.29 24.61 5.09
CA ASN A 62 2.73 25.77 5.79
C ASN A 62 3.49 26.17 7.09
N ARG A 63 4.46 25.37 7.54
CA ARG A 63 5.23 25.63 8.77
C ARG A 63 6.70 25.96 8.53
N CYS A 64 7.36 25.30 7.58
CA CYS A 64 8.79 25.51 7.30
C CYS A 64 9.12 25.77 5.84
N GLU A 65 8.10 25.98 5.01
CA GLU A 65 8.24 26.38 3.60
C GLU A 65 9.04 25.39 2.75
N HIS A 66 9.20 24.15 3.21
CA HIS A 66 9.93 23.13 2.47
C HIS A 66 9.17 22.80 1.16
N PRO A 67 9.86 22.76 -0.02
CA PRO A 67 9.20 22.63 -1.32
C PRO A 67 8.94 21.19 -1.78
N ARG A 68 9.37 20.18 -1.03
CA ARG A 68 9.29 18.77 -1.45
C ARG A 68 8.76 17.90 -0.32
N GLU A 69 8.33 16.68 -0.68
CA GLU A 69 7.84 15.70 0.30
C GLU A 69 6.70 16.25 1.16
N ASN A 70 5.81 17.02 0.53
CA ASN A 70 4.66 17.61 1.19
C ASN A 70 3.43 16.72 1.06
N TRP A 71 2.61 16.77 2.08
CA TRP A 71 1.39 15.99 2.23
C TRP A 71 0.23 16.97 2.43
N LEU A 72 -0.91 16.63 1.87
CA LEU A 72 -2.18 17.34 2.01
C LEU A 72 -3.05 16.63 3.05
N CYS A 73 -3.47 17.33 4.08
CA CYS A 73 -4.46 16.82 5.02
C CYS A 73 -5.84 16.75 4.34
N LEU A 74 -6.47 15.57 4.33
CA LEU A 74 -7.76 15.36 3.66
C LEU A 74 -8.97 15.86 4.45
N HIS A 75 -8.77 16.28 5.71
CA HIS A 75 -9.78 16.90 6.55
C HIS A 75 -9.78 18.44 6.43
N CYS A 76 -8.65 19.10 6.70
CA CYS A 76 -8.57 20.57 6.78
C CYS A 76 -7.83 21.25 5.62
N LYS A 77 -7.26 20.49 4.68
CA LYS A 77 -6.49 20.98 3.52
C LYS A 77 -5.14 21.65 3.82
N ASP A 78 -4.65 21.55 5.05
CA ASP A 78 -3.28 21.97 5.36
C ASP A 78 -2.25 21.16 4.58
N VAL A 79 -1.22 21.85 4.08
CA VAL A 79 -0.08 21.25 3.39
C VAL A 79 1.13 21.28 4.30
N LEU A 80 1.65 20.10 4.65
CA LEU A 80 2.72 19.95 5.63
C LEU A 80 3.73 18.91 5.17
N CYS A 81 5.00 19.12 5.53
CA CYS A 81 6.06 18.20 5.12
C CYS A 81 5.97 16.85 5.84
N SER A 82 6.45 15.82 5.15
CA SER A 82 6.38 14.42 5.56
C SER A 82 7.20 14.13 6.82
N ARG A 83 7.06 12.89 7.31
CA ARG A 83 7.88 12.36 8.41
C ARG A 83 9.38 12.27 8.11
N PHE A 84 9.76 12.29 6.82
CA PHE A 84 11.15 12.23 6.37
C PHE A 84 11.81 13.61 6.29
N VAL A 85 11.03 14.69 6.43
CA VAL A 85 11.53 16.07 6.45
C VAL A 85 11.53 16.59 7.90
N ASN A 86 10.50 17.34 8.32
CA ASN A 86 10.37 17.88 9.68
C ASN A 86 9.17 17.30 10.45
N LYS A 87 8.50 16.28 9.90
CA LYS A 87 7.38 15.58 10.56
C LYS A 87 6.17 16.46 10.85
N HIS A 88 5.99 17.57 10.13
CA HIS A 88 4.88 18.49 10.41
C HIS A 88 3.50 17.86 10.18
N MET A 89 3.34 17.01 9.16
CA MET A 89 2.07 16.29 8.97
C MET A 89 1.78 15.30 10.12
N LEU A 90 2.82 14.65 10.66
CA LEU A 90 2.67 13.75 11.81
C LEU A 90 2.28 14.53 13.08
N GLN A 91 2.95 15.66 13.35
CA GLN A 91 2.60 16.55 14.46
C GLN A 91 1.18 17.09 14.33
N HIS A 92 0.76 17.44 13.11
CA HIS A 92 -0.60 17.89 12.83
C HIS A 92 -1.64 16.83 13.16
N PHE A 93 -1.43 15.57 12.76
CA PHE A 93 -2.29 14.47 13.17
C PHE A 93 -2.36 14.35 14.70
N GLN A 94 -1.23 14.41 15.40
CA GLN A 94 -1.20 14.31 16.86
C GLN A 94 -1.93 15.45 17.57
N GLN A 95 -1.95 16.64 16.98
CA GLN A 95 -2.58 17.85 17.56
C GLN A 95 -4.08 17.93 17.26
N THR A 96 -4.51 17.48 16.08
CA THR A 96 -5.87 17.70 15.56
C THR A 96 -6.71 16.43 15.49
N GLY A 97 -6.07 15.26 15.45
CA GLY A 97 -6.72 13.99 15.16
C GLY A 97 -7.03 13.75 13.68
N HIS A 98 -6.63 14.66 12.77
CA HIS A 98 -6.83 14.48 11.34
C HIS A 98 -5.89 13.39 10.80
N CYS A 99 -6.43 12.19 10.60
CA CYS A 99 -5.62 11.00 10.36
C CYS A 99 -5.38 10.67 8.89
N LEU A 100 -6.10 11.28 7.95
CA LEU A 100 -5.97 11.00 6.52
C LEU A 100 -5.18 12.09 5.81
N ALA A 101 -4.14 11.70 5.08
CA ALA A 101 -3.33 12.61 4.28
C ALA A 101 -2.96 12.00 2.92
N LEU A 102 -2.88 12.84 1.88
CA LEU A 102 -2.44 12.49 0.54
C LEU A 102 -1.03 13.02 0.30
N SER A 103 -0.13 12.18 -0.22
CA SER A 103 1.22 12.55 -0.60
C SER A 103 1.23 13.28 -1.94
N TYR A 104 1.87 14.44 -2.04
CA TYR A 104 2.05 15.10 -3.33
C TYR A 104 3.16 14.47 -4.18
N SER A 105 4.04 13.64 -3.61
CA SER A 105 5.13 13.01 -4.36
C SER A 105 4.58 11.96 -5.34
N ASP A 106 3.72 11.06 -4.85
CA ASP A 106 3.25 9.85 -5.53
C ASP A 106 1.73 9.64 -5.49
N LEU A 107 0.97 10.58 -4.92
CA LEU A 107 -0.50 10.50 -4.76
C LEU A 107 -0.99 9.34 -3.89
N SER A 108 -0.10 8.72 -3.11
CA SER A 108 -0.48 7.73 -2.10
C SER A 108 -1.30 8.37 -0.98
N VAL A 109 -2.24 7.62 -0.40
CA VAL A 109 -3.03 8.05 0.76
C VAL A 109 -2.60 7.26 1.99
N TRP A 110 -2.35 7.97 3.08
CA TRP A 110 -1.95 7.39 4.35
C TRP A 110 -2.98 7.65 5.44
N CYS A 111 -3.25 6.64 6.26
CA CYS A 111 -3.99 6.78 7.50
C CYS A 111 -3.06 6.66 8.70
N PHE A 112 -2.85 7.76 9.42
CA PHE A 112 -2.00 7.78 10.61
C PHE A 112 -2.54 6.93 11.77
N SER A 113 -3.87 6.84 11.92
CA SER A 113 -4.48 6.01 12.97
C SER A 113 -4.36 4.51 12.69
N CYS A 114 -4.39 4.11 11.41
CA CYS A 114 -4.25 2.71 11.01
C CYS A 114 -2.80 2.32 10.70
N ASP A 115 -1.86 3.25 10.76
CA ASP A 115 -0.45 3.11 10.36
C ASP A 115 -0.29 2.36 9.01
N SER A 116 -1.12 2.72 8.02
CA SER A 116 -1.18 1.99 6.74
C SER A 116 -1.56 2.88 5.56
N TYR A 117 -1.10 2.49 4.38
CA TYR A 117 -1.54 3.07 3.11
C TYR A 117 -2.95 2.59 2.77
N LEU A 118 -3.70 3.46 2.10
CA LEU A 118 -5.04 3.19 1.61
C LEU A 118 -5.05 3.22 0.08
N ASP A 119 -5.75 2.26 -0.53
CA ASP A 119 -5.94 2.23 -1.97
C ASP A 119 -7.03 3.21 -2.39
N ALA A 120 -6.62 4.39 -2.86
CA ALA A 120 -7.53 5.46 -3.27
C ALA A 120 -8.34 5.13 -4.54
N GLN A 121 -7.92 4.15 -5.33
CA GLN A 121 -8.63 3.71 -6.53
C GLN A 121 -9.73 2.70 -6.19
N VAL A 122 -9.55 1.89 -5.15
CA VAL A 122 -10.58 0.96 -4.65
C VAL A 122 -11.57 1.66 -3.72
N ILE A 123 -11.11 2.54 -2.84
CA ILE A 123 -11.96 3.25 -1.88
C ILE A 123 -12.71 4.39 -2.56
N LEU A 124 -14.01 4.19 -2.80
CA LEU A 124 -14.88 5.16 -3.51
C LEU A 124 -14.83 6.57 -2.93
N LYS A 125 -14.76 6.71 -1.60
CA LYS A 125 -14.72 8.02 -0.92
C LYS A 125 -13.42 8.81 -1.18
N LEU A 126 -12.33 8.13 -1.57
CA LEU A 126 -11.04 8.75 -1.86
C LEU A 126 -10.86 9.06 -3.36
N ARG A 127 -11.65 8.45 -4.25
CA ARG A 127 -11.55 8.68 -5.69
C ARG A 127 -11.61 10.15 -6.09
N PRO A 128 -12.55 10.98 -5.58
CA PRO A 128 -12.64 12.37 -6.01
C PRO A 128 -11.36 13.17 -5.76
N VAL A 129 -10.73 12.99 -4.59
CA VAL A 129 -9.48 13.71 -4.28
C VAL A 129 -8.31 13.15 -5.07
N TYR A 130 -8.26 11.83 -5.29
CA TYR A 130 -7.21 11.21 -6.09
C TYR A 130 -7.27 11.66 -7.56
N GLU A 131 -8.45 11.61 -8.18
CA GLU A 131 -8.66 12.07 -9.56
C GLU A 131 -8.31 13.54 -9.72
N THR A 132 -8.77 14.39 -8.79
CA THR A 132 -8.46 15.81 -8.77
C THR A 132 -6.94 16.04 -8.66
N ALA A 133 -6.28 15.40 -7.70
CA ALA A 133 -4.84 15.53 -7.50
C ALA A 133 -4.05 15.04 -8.72
N TYR A 134 -4.51 13.96 -9.36
CA TYR A 134 -3.90 13.41 -10.55
C TYR A 134 -3.98 14.38 -11.73
N VAL A 135 -5.15 14.96 -11.99
CA VAL A 135 -5.33 15.96 -13.06
C VAL A 135 -4.49 17.21 -12.78
N ILE A 136 -4.45 17.69 -11.54
CA ILE A 136 -3.62 18.86 -11.19
C ILE A 136 -2.13 18.55 -11.40
N LYS A 137 -1.66 17.37 -10.99
CA LYS A 137 -0.24 17.01 -11.05
C LYS A 137 0.24 16.67 -12.46
N PHE A 138 -0.59 16.00 -13.26
CA PHE A 138 -0.18 15.42 -14.55
C PHE A 138 -0.89 16.05 -15.77
N GLY A 139 -1.93 16.87 -15.57
CA GLY A 139 -2.68 17.51 -16.64
C GLY A 139 -3.58 16.57 -17.45
N VAL A 140 -3.72 15.31 -17.04
CA VAL A 140 -4.53 14.27 -17.72
C VAL A 140 -5.35 13.49 -16.70
N ALA A 141 -6.40 12.79 -17.15
CA ALA A 141 -7.19 11.92 -16.28
C ALA A 141 -6.36 10.71 -15.80
N PRO A 142 -6.60 10.18 -14.59
CA PRO A 142 -5.94 8.98 -14.12
C PRO A 142 -6.28 7.76 -14.98
N PRO A 143 -5.35 6.80 -15.12
CA PRO A 143 -5.63 5.54 -15.79
C PRO A 143 -6.74 4.80 -15.03
N PHE A 144 -7.68 4.20 -15.76
CA PHE A 144 -8.76 3.41 -15.16
C PHE A 144 -8.20 2.09 -14.62
N ARG A 145 -8.44 1.81 -13.34
CA ARG A 145 -8.17 0.49 -12.76
C ARG A 145 -9.44 -0.33 -12.80
N SER A 146 -9.48 -1.34 -13.67
CA SER A 146 -10.55 -2.34 -13.65
C SER A 146 -10.54 -3.03 -12.29
N VAL A 147 -11.60 -2.88 -11.51
CA VAL A 147 -11.79 -3.67 -10.28
C VAL A 147 -12.21 -5.07 -10.71
N GLU A 148 -11.27 -6.01 -10.73
CA GLU A 148 -11.61 -7.43 -10.93
C GLU A 148 -12.26 -7.98 -9.66
N ASN A 149 -13.59 -8.10 -9.69
CA ASN A 149 -14.38 -8.76 -8.65
C ASN A 149 -14.00 -10.25 -8.59
N SER A 150 -13.26 -10.66 -7.56
CA SER A 150 -13.09 -12.08 -7.24
C SER A 150 -14.24 -12.56 -6.35
N ASN A 151 -14.83 -13.70 -6.76
CA ASN A 151 -15.63 -14.63 -5.98
C ASN A 151 -17.17 -14.48 -6.02
N VAL A 152 -17.79 -14.97 -7.10
CA VAL A 152 -19.13 -15.58 -7.03
C VAL A 152 -18.94 -17.06 -6.73
N GLN A 153 -19.25 -17.46 -5.50
CA GLN A 153 -19.43 -18.86 -5.16
C GLN A 153 -20.76 -19.33 -5.76
N ASP A 154 -20.68 -20.10 -6.84
CA ASP A 154 -21.80 -20.90 -7.32
C ASP A 154 -21.96 -22.12 -6.40
N ALA A 155 -22.95 -22.06 -5.52
CA ALA A 155 -23.44 -23.20 -4.77
C ALA A 155 -24.91 -23.39 -5.16
N GLY A 156 -25.16 -24.42 -5.96
CA GLY A 156 -26.41 -24.63 -6.67
C GLY A 156 -27.57 -25.16 -5.85
N ALA A 157 -28.69 -25.40 -6.55
CA ALA A 157 -29.69 -26.40 -6.22
C ALA A 157 -30.63 -26.60 -7.43
N GLU A 158 -30.44 -27.72 -8.13
CA GLU A 158 -31.40 -28.24 -9.09
C GLU A 158 -32.60 -28.83 -8.33
N ALA A 159 -33.82 -28.38 -8.67
CA ALA A 159 -35.06 -29.01 -8.21
C ALA A 159 -35.94 -29.33 -9.43
N GLY A 160 -36.25 -30.62 -9.58
CA GLY A 160 -36.88 -31.22 -10.74
C GLY A 160 -38.31 -30.73 -11.04
N SER A 161 -38.64 -30.74 -12.33
CA SER A 161 -39.96 -30.44 -12.86
C SER A 161 -40.74 -31.74 -13.09
N SER A 162 -41.79 -31.94 -12.32
CA SER A 162 -42.89 -32.87 -12.65
C SER A 162 -44.03 -32.08 -13.32
N GLY A 163 -44.43 -32.47 -14.52
CA GLY A 163 -45.65 -31.94 -15.14
C GLY A 163 -45.76 -32.27 -16.63
N GLY A 164 -46.67 -33.20 -16.97
CA GLY A 164 -47.02 -33.57 -18.34
C GLY A 164 -47.51 -35.00 -18.43
#